data_AF-A0A1F5HW90-F1
#
_entry.id   AF-A0A1F5HW90-F1
#
_cell.length_a   1.000
_cell.length_b   1.000
_cell.length_c   1.000
_cell.angle_alpha   90.00
_cell.angle_beta   90.00
_cell.angle_gamma   90.00
#
_symmetry.space_group_name_H-M   'P 1'
#
loop_
_entity.id
_entity.type
_entity.pdbx_description
1 polymer ?
#
loop_
_entity_poly.entity_id
_entity_poly.type
_entity_poly.pdbx_seq_one_letter_code
_entity_poly.pdbx_strand_id
1 'polypeptide(L)' 'MLTIDGVRLEWDDGWAVIRASNTQAQLTLRAEANSKARLEEIKKIVEESLATYEAEGVNVEWGKVH' A
#
# COMPACT_ATOMS: atom_id res chain seq x y z
N MET A 1 -17.92 15.82 3.73
CA MET A 1 -17.09 15.50 2.55
C MET A 1 -15.91 14.70 3.07
N LEU A 2 -15.92 13.38 2.89
CA LEU A 2 -14.75 12.55 3.17
C LEU A 2 -13.91 12.56 1.89
N THR A 3 -12.94 13.46 1.81
CA THR A 3 -11.84 13.36 0.85
C THR A 3 -11.06 12.12 1.25
N ILE A 4 -11.37 10.97 0.64
CA ILE A 4 -10.60 9.76 0.89
C ILE A 4 -9.26 10.00 0.19
N ASP A 5 -8.29 10.53 0.94
CA ASP A 5 -6.89 10.75 0.54
C ASP A 5 -6.17 9.41 0.43
N GLY A 6 -6.64 8.55 -0.48
CA GLY A 6 -6.04 7.23 -0.70
C GLY A 6 -7.01 6.10 -1.05
N VAL A 7 -6.48 4.88 -1.00
CA VAL A 7 -7.20 3.62 -1.15
C VAL A 7 -7.02 2.84 0.15
N ARG A 8 -8.12 2.35 0.73
CA ARG A 8 -8.11 1.42 1.87
C ARG A 8 -8.74 0.12 1.44
N LEU A 9 -7.99 -0.97 1.60
CA LEU A 9 -8.40 -2.34 1.35
C LEU A 9 -8.48 -3.05 2.70
N GLU A 10 -9.61 -3.69 2.98
CA GLU A 10 -9.86 -4.41 4.23
C GLU A 10 -10.29 -5.83 3.91
N TRP A 11 -9.67 -6.78 4.60
CA TRP A 11 -9.99 -8.20 4.59
C TRP A 11 -10.22 -8.65 6.05
N ASP A 12 -10.86 -9.80 6.25
CA ASP A 12 -11.07 -10.35 7.60
C ASP A 12 -9.74 -10.66 8.34
N ASP A 13 -8.64 -10.83 7.61
CA ASP A 13 -7.34 -11.28 8.11
C ASP A 13 -6.19 -10.27 7.92
N GLY A 14 -6.50 -9.06 7.45
CA GLY A 14 -5.54 -7.99 7.26
C GLY A 14 -6.11 -6.77 6.56
N TRP A 15 -5.28 -5.74 6.40
CA TRP A 15 -5.66 -4.51 5.74
C TRP A 15 -4.47 -3.87 5.03
N ALA A 16 -4.75 -3.05 4.03
CA ALA A 16 -3.78 -2.20 3.36
C ALA A 16 -4.33 -0.79 3.14
N VAL A 17 -3.47 0.21 3.30
CA VAL A 17 -3.78 1.61 3.04
C VAL A 17 -2.69 2.21 2.18
N ILE A 18 -3.12 2.84 1.09
CA ILE A 18 -2.27 3.58 0.15
C ILE A 18 -2.73 5.03 0.23
N ARG A 19 -1.85 5.97 0.53
CA ARG A 19 -2.19 7.40 0.53
C ARG A 19 -1.23 8.19 -0.32
N ALA A 20 -1.77 9.16 -1.06
CA ALA A 20 -0.95 10.22 -1.63
C ALA A 20 -0.50 11.15 -0.51
N SER A 21 0.79 11.47 -0.47
CA SER A 21 1.28 12.51 0.43
C SER A 21 0.80 13.86 -0.07
N ASN A 22 0.20 14.64 0.83
CA ASN A 22 -0.36 15.95 0.50
C ASN A 22 0.72 17.01 0.23
N THR A 23 1.96 16.76 0.66
CA THR A 23 3.04 17.76 0.66
C THR A 23 4.26 17.33 -0.13
N GLN A 24 4.38 16.06 -0.51
CA GLN A 24 5.51 15.52 -1.27
C GLN A 24 4.97 14.61 -2.37
N ALA A 25 5.67 14.50 -3.50
CA ALA A 25 5.33 13.56 -4.57
C ALA A 25 5.71 12.12 -4.17
N GLN A 26 5.11 11.61 -3.10
CA GLN A 26 5.37 10.30 -2.53
C GLN A 26 4.06 9.62 -2.15
N LEU A 27 3.97 8.31 -2.41
CA LEU A 27 2.88 7.47 -1.93
C LEU A 27 3.31 6.78 -0.64
N THR A 28 2.48 6.87 0.40
CA THR A 28 2.68 6.10 1.63
C THR A 28 1.84 4.83 1.58
N LEU A 29 2.49 3.68 1.69
CA LEU A 29 1.82 2.38 1.75
C LEU A 29 1.99 1.76 3.12
N ARG A 30 0.92 1.20 3.67
CA ARG A 30 0.94 0.40 4.90
C ARG A 30 0.11 -0.84 4.69
N ALA A 31 0.64 -1.99 5.09
CA ALA A 31 -0.06 -3.26 5.09
C ALA A 31 0.17 -3.93 6.44
N GLU A 32 -0.87 -4.56 6.97
CA GLU A 32 -0.84 -5.33 8.21
C GLU A 32 -1.70 -6.58 8.04
N ALA A 33 -1.26 -7.68 8.63
CA ALA A 33 -1.99 -8.93 8.59
C ALA A 33 -1.71 -9.77 9.83
N ASN A 34 -2.62 -10.70 10.12
CA ASN A 34 -2.50 -11.60 11.26
C ASN A 34 -1.39 -12.66 11.09
N SER A 35 -0.81 -12.80 9.90
CA SER A 35 0.30 -13.71 9.64
C SER A 35 1.28 -13.12 8.63
N LYS A 36 2.54 -13.56 8.71
CA LYS A 36 3.58 -13.16 7.75
C LYS A 36 3.24 -13.58 6.32
N ALA A 37 2.71 -14.79 6.13
CA ALA A 37 2.31 -15.26 4.81
C ALA A 37 1.25 -14.34 4.19
N ARG A 38 0.23 -13.98 4.98
CA ARG A 38 -0.83 -13.08 4.54
C ARG A 38 -0.33 -11.67 4.27
N LEU A 39 0.57 -11.16 5.10
CA LEU A 39 1.20 -9.86 4.90
C LEU A 39 1.93 -9.80 3.55
N GLU A 40 2.69 -10.84 3.21
CA GLU A 40 3.39 -10.91 1.92
C GLU A 40 2.42 -11.02 0.74
N GLU A 41 1.30 -11.74 0.87
CA GLU A 41 0.25 -11.73 -0.15
C GLU A 41 -0.34 -10.32 -0.36
N ILE A 42 -0.69 -9.62 0.72
CA ILE A 42 -1.26 -8.27 0.64
C ILE A 42 -0.25 -7.30 0.01
N LYS A 43 1.03 -7.37 0.40
CA LYS A 43 2.09 -6.57 -0.22
C LYS A 43 2.18 -6.85 -1.72
N LYS A 44 2.16 -8.13 -2.13
CA LYS A 44 2.24 -8.52 -3.52
C LYS A 44 1.07 -7.98 -4.35
N ILE A 45 -0.15 -8.03 -3.82
CA ILE A 45 -1.35 -7.46 -4.49
C ILE A 45 -1.15 -5.96 -4.76
N VAL A 46 -0.62 -5.23 -3.78
CA VAL A 46 -0.36 -3.80 -3.89
C VAL A 46 0.77 -3.52 -4.89
N GLU A 47 1.86 -4.29 -4.84
CA GLU A 47 2.98 -4.20 -5.79
C GLU A 47 2.52 -4.47 -7.23
N GLU A 48 1.76 -5.53 -7.47
CA GLU A 48 1.22 -5.87 -8.79
C GLU A 48 0.31 -4.76 -9.34
N SER A 49 -0.50 -4.17 -8.47
CA SER A 49 -1.38 -3.05 -8.84
C SER A 49 -0.58 -1.79 -9.24
N LEU A 50 0.54 -1.54 -8.56
CA LEU A 50 1.37 -0.37 -8.78
C LEU A 50 2.45 -0.56 -9.85
N ALA A 51 2.82 -1.80 -10.15
CA ALA A 51 3.80 -2.13 -11.20
C ALA A 51 3.38 -1.58 -12.58
N THR A 52 2.08 -1.46 -12.83
CA THR A 52 1.57 -0.84 -14.08
C THR A 52 1.93 0.65 -14.18
N TYR A 53 2.13 1.32 -13.05
CA TYR A 53 2.47 2.73 -12.94
C TYR A 53 3.97 2.98 -12.74
N GLU A 54 4.81 1.95 -12.81
CA GLU A 54 6.26 2.09 -12.68
C GLU A 54 6.84 3.06 -13.72
N ALA A 55 6.29 3.06 -14.94
CA ALA A 55 6.65 3.99 -16.01
C ALA A 55 6.34 5.46 -15.69
N GLU A 56 5.44 5.71 -14.74
CA GLU A 56 5.08 7.05 -14.24
C GLU A 56 5.97 7.48 -13.06
N GLY A 57 6.99 6.69 -12.72
CA GLY A 57 7.94 6.97 -11.64
C GLY A 57 7.48 6.47 -10.27
N VAL A 58 6.42 5.65 -10.21
CA VAL A 58 5.96 5.04 -8.96
C VAL A 58 6.90 3.91 -8.57
N ASN A 59 7.62 4.08 -7.47
CA ASN A 59 8.48 3.04 -6.89
C ASN A 59 7.91 2.62 -5.53
N VAL A 60 7.73 1.31 -5.33
CA VAL A 60 7.20 0.75 -4.08
C VAL A 60 8.37 0.25 -3.24
N GLU A 61 8.57 0.86 -2.07
CA GLU A 61 9.57 0.42 -1.10
C GLU A 61 8.89 0.07 0.23
N TRP A 62 8.95 -1.20 0.62
CA TRP A 62 8.46 -1.64 1.93
C TRP A 62 9.51 -1.39 3.01
N GLY A 63 9.20 -0.52 3.98
CA GLY A 63 10.04 -0.35 5.16
C GLY A 63 10.07 -1.61 6.03
N LYS A 64 11.23 -1.90 6.65
CA LYS A 64 11.31 -2.92 7.71
C LYS A 64 10.62 -2.40 8.96
N VAL A 65 9.45 -2.94 9.29
CA VAL A 65 8.87 -2.79 10.63
C VAL A 65 9.56 -3.83 11.52
N HIS A 66 10.23 -3.35 12.57
CA HIS A 66 10.88 -4.16 13.61
C HIS A 66 9.85 -4.81 14.52
#